data_AF-A0A812G3F8-F1
#
_entry.id   AF-A0A812G3F8-F1
#
_cell.length_a   1.000
_cell.length_b   1.000
_cell.length_c   1.000
_cell.angle_alpha   90.00
_cell.angle_beta   90.00
_cell.angle_gamma   90.00
#
_symmetry.space_group_name_H-M   'P 1'
#
loop_
_entity.id
_entity.type
_entity.pdbx_description
1 polymer ?
#
loop_
_entity_poly.entity_id
_entity_poly.type
_entity_poly.pdbx_seq_one_letter_code
_entity_poly.pdbx_strand_id
1 'polypeptide(L)'
;MKEACAFYDAVRKDARRCDPGTVVDVCGGHGALGMLFVAHGIAQRAVIIDQSKPPSHDLLRAAWSEYLGPSAVAYDERPLRQAGKGDSAKHVLVVACHACQHLAREIVDCCLVRRTAFAVCPCCPKDPDGSIQAAAAAMGVDFRAAMILAEMGRVAPQCRVALRTFDSQISPHNRIIFGRFDDCDPPVQTAVAETPKDADRRIPSGYAGAEDRLRRAYERAHDHARGAASSGSAGLWSTEEALASVRRGDDELHRKTDAVHELLAPLRGAGNLAAALETLEIRESPREHFRARTIVSVGASPSEGSDGAGLFRYVPDGDRSMTLEANISKETLLPQISAALPAIAELLGSSELGEMLRGLRCVKFHGTLGGSPPQLLVCFVYGPEAAPLEGCPLDELRASLAEALSAVGQTAEVATMASAKGASRCCPEGRDFVDEVLEIPGRGALRYRQPFGQFSNPNPHIAIATAEWLADIVRTELGGTTDLLELYCGAGSHTLVLAPLFRHVLAVEINRHLVTAAQPLGNDAPFQRSSYVFVLGFVDYSIKPSGITWQPMA
;
A
#
# COMPACT_ATOMS: atom_id res chain seq x y z
N MET A 1 0.78 -4.06 12.47
CA MET A 1 1.84 -4.62 13.38
C MET A 1 2.91 -3.60 13.74
N LYS A 2 3.65 -3.00 12.78
CA LYS A 2 4.72 -2.01 13.07
C LYS A 2 4.29 -0.89 14.03
N GLU A 3 3.11 -0.32 13.79
CA GLU A 3 2.55 0.75 14.64
C GLU A 3 2.17 0.27 16.04
N ALA A 4 1.66 -0.96 16.19
CA ALA A 4 1.36 -1.54 17.49
C ALA A 4 2.63 -1.78 18.32
N CYS A 5 3.71 -2.26 17.68
CA CYS A 5 5.02 -2.40 18.32
C CYS A 5 5.62 -1.04 18.72
N ALA A 6 5.60 -0.06 17.82
CA ALA A 6 6.10 1.28 18.08
C ALA A 6 5.32 1.98 19.20
N PHE A 7 3.98 1.84 19.20
CA PHE A 7 3.12 2.31 20.28
C PHE A 7 3.49 1.64 21.59
N TYR A 8 3.56 0.30 21.61
CA TYR A 8 3.91 -0.47 22.80
C TYR A 8 5.27 -0.03 23.38
N ASP A 9 6.30 0.10 22.54
CA ASP A 9 7.63 0.51 22.98
C ASP A 9 7.65 1.93 23.55
N ALA A 10 6.86 2.83 22.98
CA ALA A 10 6.73 4.20 23.47
C ALA A 10 6.07 4.29 24.86
N VAL A 11 5.19 3.34 25.23
CA VAL A 11 4.41 3.42 26.48
C VAL A 11 4.72 2.34 27.52
N ARG A 12 5.45 1.26 27.17
CA ARG A 12 5.67 0.09 28.06
C ARG A 12 6.22 0.43 29.44
N LYS A 13 7.07 1.47 29.55
CA LYS A 13 7.63 1.90 30.84
C LYS A 13 6.58 2.54 31.73
N ASP A 14 5.68 3.35 31.17
CA ASP A 14 4.60 3.98 31.92
C ASP A 14 3.48 2.98 32.22
N ALA A 15 3.17 2.10 31.26
CA ALA A 15 2.23 1.02 31.46
C ALA A 15 2.63 0.09 32.63
N ARG A 16 3.92 -0.27 32.76
CA ARG A 16 4.42 -1.06 33.91
C ARG A 16 4.21 -0.35 35.26
N ARG A 17 4.22 0.99 35.30
CA ARG A 17 3.96 1.76 36.52
C ARG A 17 2.48 1.76 36.92
N CYS A 18 1.59 1.46 35.97
CA CYS A 18 0.16 1.34 36.23
C CYS A 18 -0.24 -0.05 36.74
N ASP A 19 0.67 -1.03 36.70
CA ASP A 19 0.46 -2.43 37.11
C ASP A 19 -0.92 -3.00 36.67
N PRO A 20 -1.22 -2.99 35.36
CA PRO A 20 -2.54 -3.40 34.88
C PRO A 20 -2.68 -4.92 34.92
N GLY A 21 -3.75 -5.41 35.55
CA GLY A 21 -4.19 -6.80 35.43
C GLY A 21 -4.80 -7.06 34.05
N THR A 22 -5.52 -6.08 33.52
CA THR A 22 -6.19 -6.13 32.22
C THR A 22 -5.82 -4.93 31.36
N VAL A 23 -5.44 -5.17 30.10
CA VAL A 23 -5.39 -4.14 29.07
C VAL A 23 -6.67 -4.18 28.23
N VAL A 24 -7.25 -3.01 27.95
CA VAL A 24 -8.41 -2.88 27.06
C VAL A 24 -7.94 -2.17 25.79
N ASP A 25 -7.90 -2.88 24.68
CA ASP A 25 -7.47 -2.38 23.37
C ASP A 25 -8.70 -1.92 22.57
N VAL A 26 -8.97 -0.63 22.60
CA VAL A 26 -10.13 -0.01 21.92
C VAL A 26 -9.75 0.35 20.50
N CYS A 27 -10.68 0.16 19.55
CA CYS A 27 -10.41 0.15 18.11
C CYS A 27 -9.24 -0.77 17.76
N GLY A 28 -9.16 -1.91 18.45
CA GLY A 28 -8.00 -2.79 18.40
C GLY A 28 -7.88 -3.57 17.09
N GLY A 29 -8.93 -3.61 16.25
CA GLY A 29 -8.95 -4.37 15.01
C GLY A 29 -8.55 -5.83 15.24
N HIS A 30 -7.38 -6.26 14.77
CA HIS A 30 -6.91 -7.62 15.02
C HIS A 30 -6.41 -7.86 16.46
N GLY A 31 -6.23 -6.81 17.27
CA GLY A 31 -5.90 -6.88 18.69
C GLY A 31 -4.41 -7.06 19.03
N ALA A 32 -3.50 -6.77 18.09
CA ALA A 32 -2.06 -6.94 18.36
C ALA A 32 -1.56 -6.11 19.51
N LEU A 33 -2.06 -4.87 19.66
CA LEU A 33 -1.56 -3.99 20.70
C LEU A 33 -1.88 -4.56 22.08
N GLY A 34 -3.13 -4.95 22.32
CA GLY A 34 -3.53 -5.64 23.55
C GLY A 34 -2.74 -6.92 23.80
N MET A 35 -2.54 -7.75 22.75
CA MET A 35 -1.76 -8.99 22.88
C MET A 35 -0.28 -8.74 23.20
N LEU A 36 0.34 -7.64 22.74
CA LEU A 36 1.74 -7.30 23.08
C LEU A 36 1.91 -7.05 24.58
N PHE A 37 0.96 -6.39 25.23
CA PHE A 37 1.02 -6.18 26.67
C PHE A 37 0.93 -7.50 27.45
N VAL A 38 0.15 -8.46 26.97
CA VAL A 38 0.05 -9.79 27.59
C VAL A 38 1.31 -10.62 27.35
N ALA A 39 1.76 -10.71 26.09
CA ALA A 39 2.93 -11.50 25.71
C ALA A 39 4.21 -11.05 26.44
N HIS A 40 4.34 -9.75 26.74
CA HIS A 40 5.47 -9.20 27.50
C HIS A 40 5.26 -9.12 29.02
N GLY A 41 4.18 -9.72 29.53
CA GLY A 41 3.89 -9.83 30.96
C GLY A 41 3.62 -8.48 31.64
N ILE A 42 3.15 -7.47 30.89
CA ILE A 42 2.71 -6.19 31.47
C ILE A 42 1.26 -6.31 31.96
N ALA A 43 0.44 -7.12 31.30
CA ALA A 43 -0.92 -7.45 31.72
C ALA A 43 -1.15 -8.96 31.70
N GLN A 44 -2.09 -9.44 32.51
CA GLN A 44 -2.48 -10.86 32.51
C GLN A 44 -3.56 -11.16 31.46
N ARG A 45 -4.33 -10.14 31.10
CA ARG A 45 -5.46 -10.25 30.19
C ARG A 45 -5.55 -9.07 29.23
N ALA A 46 -5.97 -9.33 28.00
CA ALA A 46 -6.35 -8.33 27.02
C ALA A 46 -7.82 -8.48 26.64
N VAL A 47 -8.55 -7.36 26.59
CA VAL A 47 -9.90 -7.27 26.02
C VAL A 47 -9.84 -6.35 24.82
N ILE A 48 -10.07 -6.90 23.63
CA ILE A 48 -10.09 -6.15 22.38
C ILE A 48 -11.52 -5.67 22.15
N ILE A 49 -11.73 -4.37 22.00
CA ILE A 49 -13.03 -3.75 21.73
C ILE A 49 -12.99 -3.14 20.33
N ASP A 50 -13.82 -3.67 19.44
CA ASP A 50 -14.02 -3.15 18.09
C ASP A 50 -15.44 -3.48 17.61
N GLN A 51 -15.96 -2.83 16.58
CA GLN A 51 -17.31 -3.10 16.08
C GLN A 51 -17.41 -4.40 15.28
N SER A 52 -16.28 -4.92 14.81
CA SER A 52 -16.22 -6.17 14.06
C SER A 52 -14.96 -6.92 14.45
N LYS A 53 -15.07 -8.23 14.64
CA LYS A 53 -13.91 -9.11 14.83
C LYS A 53 -13.36 -9.55 13.48
N PRO A 54 -12.19 -9.04 13.03
CA PRO A 54 -11.64 -9.48 11.75
C PRO A 54 -11.08 -10.91 11.87
N PRO A 55 -11.12 -11.73 10.80
CA PRO A 55 -10.52 -13.08 10.81
C PRO A 55 -9.03 -13.09 11.21
N SER A 56 -8.33 -11.99 10.92
CA SER A 56 -6.93 -11.78 11.33
C SER A 56 -6.71 -11.77 12.85
N HIS A 57 -7.74 -11.54 13.66
CA HIS A 57 -7.63 -11.65 15.12
C HIS A 57 -7.31 -13.08 15.55
N ASP A 58 -8.07 -14.06 15.06
CA ASP A 58 -7.88 -15.46 15.45
C ASP A 58 -6.57 -16.01 14.90
N LEU A 59 -6.17 -15.61 13.69
CA LEU A 59 -4.85 -15.92 13.13
C LEU A 59 -3.72 -15.39 14.00
N LEU A 60 -3.80 -14.12 14.42
CA LEU A 60 -2.77 -13.52 15.25
C LEU A 60 -2.71 -14.15 16.65
N ARG A 61 -3.88 -14.39 17.26
CA ARG A 61 -3.96 -15.09 18.55
C ARG A 61 -3.34 -16.49 18.47
N ALA A 62 -3.59 -17.23 17.38
CA ALA A 62 -3.00 -18.54 17.16
C ALA A 62 -1.48 -18.45 16.99
N ALA A 63 -0.99 -17.48 16.21
CA ALA A 63 0.43 -17.27 16.00
C ALA A 63 1.19 -16.92 17.29
N TRP A 64 0.53 -16.28 18.26
CA TRP A 64 1.12 -15.90 19.55
C TRP A 64 0.68 -16.81 20.70
N SER A 65 0.08 -17.96 20.40
CA SER A 65 -0.47 -18.87 21.41
C SER A 65 0.54 -19.38 22.43
N GLU A 66 1.82 -19.48 22.09
CA GLU A 66 2.90 -19.84 23.03
C GLU A 66 3.12 -18.75 24.11
N TYR A 67 2.86 -17.48 23.76
CA TYR A 67 3.06 -16.32 24.64
C TYR A 67 1.75 -15.85 25.29
N LEU A 68 0.61 -16.40 24.87
CA LEU A 68 -0.72 -16.00 25.33
C LEU A 68 -1.38 -17.17 26.06
N GLY A 69 -1.81 -16.95 27.31
CA GLY A 69 -2.61 -17.94 28.02
C GLY A 69 -3.93 -18.26 27.28
N PRO A 70 -4.50 -19.47 27.44
CA PRO A 70 -5.66 -19.94 26.66
C PRO A 70 -6.90 -19.05 26.77
N SER A 71 -7.05 -18.31 27.87
CA SER A 71 -8.13 -17.34 28.12
C SER A 71 -7.63 -15.91 28.33
N ALA A 72 -6.36 -15.63 27.97
CA ALA A 72 -5.74 -14.34 28.21
C ALA A 72 -6.25 -13.23 27.28
N VAL A 73 -6.88 -13.58 26.14
CA VAL A 73 -7.40 -12.60 25.18
C VAL A 73 -8.89 -12.83 24.95
N ALA A 74 -9.68 -11.77 25.08
CA ALA A 74 -11.09 -11.74 24.73
C ALA A 74 -11.37 -10.66 23.68
N TYR A 75 -12.43 -10.86 22.91
CA TYR A 75 -12.92 -9.90 21.92
C TYR A 75 -14.35 -9.50 22.26
N ASP A 76 -14.64 -8.21 22.22
CA ASP A 76 -15.97 -7.65 22.48
C ASP A 76 -16.39 -6.80 21.28
N GLU A 77 -17.39 -7.29 20.53
CA GLU A 77 -17.89 -6.62 19.32
C GLU A 77 -18.89 -5.48 19.62
N ARG A 78 -19.20 -5.25 20.90
CA ARG A 78 -20.16 -4.21 21.29
C ARG A 78 -19.53 -2.82 21.20
N PRO A 79 -20.32 -1.77 20.91
CA PRO A 79 -19.86 -0.39 20.96
C PRO A 79 -19.24 -0.06 22.33
N LEU A 80 -18.22 0.82 22.35
CA LEU A 80 -17.46 1.18 23.56
C LEU A 80 -18.33 1.51 24.78
N ARG A 81 -19.46 2.21 24.59
CA ARG A 81 -20.39 2.59 25.68
C ARG A 81 -21.15 1.41 26.30
N GLN A 82 -21.22 0.28 25.60
CA GLN A 82 -21.89 -0.96 26.00
C GLN A 82 -20.89 -2.04 26.42
N ALA A 83 -19.66 -1.98 25.90
CA ALA A 83 -18.54 -2.82 26.32
C ALA A 83 -18.03 -2.43 27.73
N GLY A 84 -17.52 -3.39 28.50
CA GLY A 84 -16.86 -3.12 29.80
C GLY A 84 -17.75 -2.88 31.03
N LYS A 85 -19.06 -3.17 30.97
CA LYS A 85 -19.90 -3.28 32.18
C LYS A 85 -19.61 -4.62 32.88
N GLY A 86 -18.54 -4.71 33.68
CA GLY A 86 -18.29 -5.95 34.45
C GLY A 86 -17.02 -6.06 35.28
N ASP A 87 -15.95 -5.31 34.97
CA ASP A 87 -14.66 -5.50 35.66
C ASP A 87 -14.31 -4.35 36.62
N SER A 88 -13.79 -4.72 37.79
CA SER A 88 -13.37 -3.82 38.87
C SER A 88 -12.26 -2.88 38.40
N ALA A 89 -12.49 -1.58 38.56
CA ALA A 89 -11.76 -0.47 37.93
C ALA A 89 -10.28 -0.28 38.35
N LYS A 90 -9.74 -1.09 39.27
CA LYS A 90 -8.45 -0.79 39.92
C LYS A 90 -7.19 -1.23 39.17
N HIS A 91 -7.31 -2.04 38.12
CA HIS A 91 -6.15 -2.61 37.41
C HIS A 91 -6.35 -2.68 35.90
N VAL A 92 -6.92 -1.64 35.30
CA VAL A 92 -7.18 -1.57 33.86
C VAL A 92 -6.32 -0.49 33.21
N LEU A 93 -5.68 -0.82 32.10
CA LEU A 93 -5.04 0.14 31.19
C LEU A 93 -5.81 0.15 29.87
N VAL A 94 -6.34 1.30 29.47
CA VAL A 94 -7.00 1.45 28.17
C VAL A 94 -5.98 1.90 27.14
N VAL A 95 -5.86 1.19 26.02
CA VAL A 95 -4.97 1.55 24.91
C VAL A 95 -5.78 1.71 23.64
N ALA A 96 -5.39 2.65 22.79
CA ALA A 96 -6.01 2.84 21.48
C ALA A 96 -5.00 3.40 20.47
N CYS A 97 -4.71 2.62 19.44
CA CYS A 97 -3.91 3.04 18.29
C CYS A 97 -4.84 3.45 17.16
N HIS A 98 -4.62 4.61 16.54
CA HIS A 98 -5.49 5.17 15.48
C HIS A 98 -6.93 5.47 15.88
N ALA A 99 -7.14 5.95 17.11
CA ALA A 99 -8.44 6.46 17.48
C ALA A 99 -8.74 7.76 16.70
N CYS A 100 -9.83 7.78 15.93
CA CYS A 100 -10.27 9.05 15.32
C CYS A 100 -10.55 10.07 16.43
N GLN A 101 -10.44 11.39 16.19
CA GLN A 101 -10.51 12.37 17.28
C GLN A 101 -11.79 12.27 18.14
N HIS A 102 -12.94 11.95 17.54
CA HIS A 102 -14.17 11.75 18.31
C HIS A 102 -14.09 10.53 19.23
N LEU A 103 -13.60 9.40 18.71
CA LEU A 103 -13.41 8.18 19.48
C LEU A 103 -12.33 8.35 20.56
N ALA A 104 -11.21 9.00 20.22
CA ALA A 104 -10.13 9.31 21.16
C ALA A 104 -10.67 10.12 22.35
N ARG A 105 -11.47 11.15 22.08
CA ARG A 105 -12.11 11.97 23.11
C ARG A 105 -13.08 11.17 23.97
N GLU A 106 -13.90 10.32 23.35
CA GLU A 106 -14.84 9.46 24.07
C GLU A 106 -14.13 8.45 24.99
N ILE A 107 -13.05 7.82 24.49
CA ILE A 107 -12.20 6.91 25.28
C ILE A 107 -11.63 7.66 26.48
N VAL A 108 -11.02 8.82 26.25
CA VAL A 108 -10.44 9.64 27.32
C VAL A 108 -11.49 10.05 28.34
N ASP A 109 -12.67 10.53 27.91
CA ASP A 109 -13.75 10.94 28.82
C ASP A 109 -14.25 9.77 29.68
N CYS A 110 -14.39 8.58 29.08
CA CYS A 110 -14.73 7.36 29.82
C CYS A 110 -13.64 6.98 30.83
N CYS A 111 -12.36 7.12 30.48
CA CYS A 111 -11.24 6.84 31.37
C CYS A 111 -11.16 7.85 32.52
N LEU A 112 -11.44 9.13 32.27
CA LEU A 112 -11.52 10.18 33.29
C LEU A 112 -12.65 9.91 34.30
N VAL A 113 -13.85 9.60 33.83
CA VAL A 113 -15.01 9.26 34.69
C VAL A 113 -14.73 8.03 35.55
N ARG A 114 -14.05 7.02 34.98
CA ARG A 114 -13.76 5.75 35.67
C ARG A 114 -12.43 5.76 36.44
N ARG A 115 -11.68 6.86 36.37
CA ARG A 115 -10.31 6.99 36.91
C ARG A 115 -9.39 5.85 36.49
N THR A 116 -9.42 5.50 35.21
CA THR A 116 -8.65 4.39 34.63
C THR A 116 -7.50 4.92 33.78
N ALA A 117 -6.30 4.36 33.95
CA ALA A 117 -5.15 4.78 33.15
C ALA A 117 -5.38 4.53 31.66
N PHE A 118 -4.82 5.39 30.81
CA PHE A 118 -5.01 5.30 29.37
C PHE A 118 -3.78 5.72 28.56
N ALA A 119 -3.67 5.17 27.36
CA ALA A 119 -2.75 5.58 26.32
C ALA A 119 -3.51 5.66 24.99
N VAL A 120 -3.64 6.83 24.40
CA VAL A 120 -4.46 7.03 23.19
C VAL A 120 -3.63 7.76 22.14
N CYS A 121 -3.59 7.22 20.92
CA CYS A 121 -2.93 7.83 19.76
C CYS A 121 -3.97 8.32 18.74
N PRO A 122 -4.28 9.63 18.71
CA PRO A 122 -5.29 10.19 17.81
C PRO A 122 -4.79 10.33 16.36
N CYS A 123 -5.61 9.99 15.35
CA CYS A 123 -5.20 10.01 13.93
C CYS A 123 -5.88 11.10 13.06
N CYS A 124 -7.12 11.50 13.35
CA CYS A 124 -7.88 12.43 12.50
C CYS A 124 -8.19 13.75 13.21
N PRO A 125 -7.28 14.75 13.21
CA PRO A 125 -7.58 16.05 13.79
C PRO A 125 -8.74 16.72 13.02
N LYS A 126 -9.71 17.22 13.76
CA LYS A 126 -10.88 17.97 13.32
C LYS A 126 -10.97 19.20 14.19
N ASP A 127 -10.97 20.34 13.52
CA ASP A 127 -11.15 21.67 14.10
C ASP A 127 -12.30 22.34 13.32
N PRO A 128 -13.57 22.09 13.72
CA PRO A 128 -14.74 22.52 12.96
C PRO A 128 -14.78 24.04 12.72
N ASP A 129 -14.25 24.80 13.67
CA ASP A 129 -14.23 26.26 13.64
C ASP A 129 -12.91 26.83 13.07
N GLY A 130 -11.93 25.96 12.77
CA GLY A 130 -10.61 26.34 12.21
C GLY A 130 -9.74 27.19 13.15
N SER A 131 -10.18 27.43 14.38
CA SER A 131 -9.54 28.34 15.33
C SER A 131 -8.17 27.87 15.80
N ILE A 132 -8.00 26.57 16.03
CA ILE A 132 -6.72 25.97 16.44
C ILE A 132 -5.79 25.89 15.23
N GLN A 133 -6.31 25.61 14.04
CA GLN A 133 -5.52 25.63 12.81
C GLN A 133 -4.96 27.03 12.52
N ALA A 134 -5.78 28.08 12.68
CA ALA A 134 -5.34 29.47 12.52
C ALA A 134 -4.28 29.86 13.57
N ALA A 135 -4.48 29.48 14.84
CA ALA A 135 -3.51 29.72 15.90
C ALA A 135 -2.19 28.98 15.66
N ALA A 136 -2.23 27.71 15.25
CA ALA A 136 -1.06 26.91 14.93
C ALA A 136 -0.24 27.54 13.80
N ALA A 137 -0.92 28.00 12.74
CA ALA A 137 -0.28 28.71 11.62
C ALA A 137 0.38 30.03 12.07
N ALA A 138 -0.32 30.84 12.88
CA ALA A 138 0.23 32.10 13.41
C ALA A 138 1.46 31.90 14.30
N MET A 139 1.57 30.75 14.97
CA MET A 139 2.67 30.40 15.87
C MET A 139 3.77 29.54 15.21
N GLY A 140 3.61 29.14 13.95
CA GLY A 140 4.55 28.24 13.26
C GLY A 140 4.61 26.82 13.87
N VAL A 141 3.51 26.37 14.48
CA VAL A 141 3.41 25.05 15.12
C VAL A 141 2.67 24.07 14.20
N ASP A 142 3.08 22.81 14.18
CA ASP A 142 2.35 21.75 13.49
C ASP A 142 0.91 21.64 14.03
N PHE A 143 -0.08 21.72 13.14
CA PHE A 143 -1.50 21.63 13.49
C PHE A 143 -1.82 20.36 14.30
N ARG A 144 -1.23 19.22 13.95
CA ARG A 144 -1.45 17.97 14.69
C ARG A 144 -0.88 18.04 16.10
N ALA A 145 0.29 18.65 16.28
CA ALA A 145 0.86 18.89 17.60
C ALA A 145 0.00 19.84 18.44
N ALA A 146 -0.53 20.92 17.84
CA ALA A 146 -1.41 21.86 18.52
C ALA A 146 -2.71 21.19 19.03
N MET A 147 -3.32 20.32 18.23
CA MET A 147 -4.51 19.56 18.65
C MET A 147 -4.22 18.61 19.83
N ILE A 148 -3.05 17.97 19.85
CA ILE A 148 -2.63 17.11 20.96
C ILE A 148 -2.40 17.94 22.23
N LEU A 149 -1.74 19.09 22.13
CA LEU A 149 -1.51 19.98 23.27
C LEU A 149 -2.83 20.51 23.85
N ALA A 150 -3.80 20.86 23.00
CA ALA A 150 -5.12 21.30 23.43
C ALA A 150 -5.85 20.20 24.22
N GLU A 151 -5.82 18.95 23.72
CA GLU A 151 -6.44 17.81 24.41
C GLU A 151 -5.71 17.47 25.72
N MET A 152 -4.37 17.51 25.73
CA MET A 152 -3.60 17.36 26.97
C MET A 152 -3.96 18.43 28.00
N GLY A 153 -4.12 19.69 27.57
CA GLY A 153 -4.55 20.79 28.45
C GLY A 153 -5.93 20.57 29.04
N ARG A 154 -6.86 19.99 28.28
CA ARG A 154 -8.21 19.61 28.77
C ARG A 154 -8.16 18.51 29.83
N VAL A 155 -7.24 17.56 29.69
CA VAL A 155 -7.11 16.38 30.53
C VAL A 155 -6.30 16.64 31.80
N ALA A 156 -5.28 17.51 31.72
CA ALA A 156 -4.33 17.79 32.80
C ALA A 156 -4.94 18.12 34.18
N PRO A 157 -6.11 18.79 34.30
CA PRO A 157 -6.72 19.07 35.60
C PRO A 157 -7.24 17.84 36.35
N GLN A 158 -7.43 16.71 35.66
CA GLN A 158 -8.11 15.52 36.23
C GLN A 158 -7.17 14.33 36.44
N CYS A 159 -6.03 14.30 35.75
CA CYS A 159 -5.05 13.22 35.86
C CYS A 159 -3.66 13.71 35.43
N ARG A 160 -2.63 12.96 35.82
CA ARG A 160 -1.28 13.21 35.32
C ARG A 160 -1.18 12.78 33.87
N VAL A 161 -1.06 13.76 32.98
CA VAL A 161 -0.93 13.55 31.54
C VAL A 161 0.52 13.67 31.08
N ALA A 162 0.92 12.85 30.12
CA ALA A 162 2.22 12.88 29.47
C ALA A 162 2.07 12.60 27.98
N LEU A 163 2.96 13.20 27.18
CA LEU A 163 3.10 12.90 25.76
C LEU A 163 4.17 11.81 25.56
N ARG A 164 3.87 10.81 24.73
CA ARG A 164 4.86 9.89 24.17
C ARG A 164 4.83 9.98 22.67
N THR A 165 5.97 9.75 22.04
CA THR A 165 6.10 9.73 20.59
C THR A 165 6.88 8.51 20.13
N PHE A 166 6.65 8.11 18.88
CA PHE A 166 7.48 7.15 18.17
C PHE A 166 7.86 7.72 16.80
N ASP A 167 8.65 6.98 16.02
CA ASP A 167 9.16 7.45 14.73
C ASP A 167 8.01 7.81 13.75
N SER A 168 8.02 9.04 13.25
CA SER A 168 7.04 9.53 12.27
C SER A 168 7.11 8.80 10.93
N GLN A 169 8.23 8.13 10.61
CA GLN A 169 8.36 7.27 9.44
C GLN A 169 7.55 5.97 9.57
N ILE A 170 7.28 5.51 10.81
CA ILE A 170 6.40 4.36 11.05
C ILE A 170 4.95 4.74 10.85
N SER A 171 4.56 5.93 11.35
CA SER A 171 3.24 6.50 11.13
C SER A 171 3.28 8.02 11.30
N PRO A 172 2.60 8.82 10.45
CA PRO A 172 2.41 10.25 10.71
C PRO A 172 1.53 10.50 11.95
N HIS A 173 0.84 9.47 12.45
CA HIS A 173 0.08 9.50 13.70
C HIS A 173 0.92 8.88 14.82
N ASN A 174 1.93 9.61 15.28
CA ASN A 174 2.96 9.12 16.20
C ASN A 174 2.94 9.77 17.58
N ARG A 175 1.81 10.33 18.02
CA ARG A 175 1.70 11.10 19.26
C ARG A 175 0.65 10.47 20.18
N ILE A 176 1.11 9.98 21.32
CA ILE A 176 0.30 9.23 22.28
C ILE A 176 0.09 10.08 23.53
N ILE A 177 -1.18 10.34 23.87
CA ILE A 177 -1.58 10.96 25.12
C ILE A 177 -1.69 9.85 26.16
N PHE A 178 -0.83 9.89 27.17
CA PHE A 178 -0.83 8.94 28.29
C PHE A 178 -1.35 9.63 29.55
N GLY A 179 -2.41 9.09 30.14
CA GLY A 179 -3.01 9.60 31.38
C GLY A 179 -2.94 8.57 32.51
N ARG A 180 -2.58 9.02 33.72
CA ARG A 180 -2.58 8.19 34.94
C ARG A 180 -3.08 8.96 36.15
N PHE A 181 -3.62 8.25 37.12
CA PHE A 181 -4.14 8.81 38.38
C PHE A 181 -3.21 8.40 39.52
N ASP A 182 -2.89 9.32 40.42
CA ASP A 182 -2.11 9.00 41.62
C ASP A 182 -3.08 8.64 42.77
N ASP A 183 -2.70 7.69 43.64
CA ASP A 183 -3.57 7.16 44.72
C ASP A 183 -4.00 8.22 45.77
N CYS A 184 -3.34 9.38 45.78
CA CYS A 184 -3.58 10.48 46.72
C CYS A 184 -4.48 11.58 46.16
N ASP A 185 -4.94 11.50 44.90
CA ASP A 185 -5.78 12.54 44.31
C ASP A 185 -7.22 12.42 44.84
N PRO A 186 -7.78 13.46 45.49
CA PRO A 186 -9.16 13.41 45.95
C PRO A 186 -10.10 13.24 44.74
N PRO A 187 -11.22 12.50 44.88
CA PRO A 187 -12.24 12.47 43.84
C PRO A 187 -12.77 13.88 43.65
N VAL A 188 -12.54 14.45 42.46
CA VAL A 188 -13.15 15.73 42.09
C VAL A 188 -14.66 15.52 42.08
N GLN A 189 -15.36 16.22 42.97
CA GLN A 189 -16.81 16.36 42.90
C GLN A 189 -17.15 17.13 41.61
N THR A 190 -17.29 16.43 40.50
CA THR A 190 -18.09 16.95 39.39
C THR A 190 -19.51 16.98 39.91
N ALA A 191 -20.02 18.19 40.18
CA ALA A 191 -21.44 18.41 40.35
C ALA A 191 -22.16 17.69 39.20
N VAL A 192 -22.91 16.66 39.56
CA VAL A 192 -23.87 16.04 38.65
C VAL A 192 -24.88 17.15 38.38
N ALA A 193 -24.69 17.88 37.29
CA ALA A 193 -25.76 18.68 36.74
C ALA A 193 -26.90 17.71 36.47
N GLU A 194 -27.97 17.85 37.25
CA GLU A 194 -29.21 17.11 37.10
C GLU A 194 -29.57 17.06 35.62
N THR A 195 -29.72 15.87 35.07
CA THR A 195 -30.30 15.64 33.75
C THR A 195 -31.62 16.40 33.67
N PRO A 196 -31.77 17.40 32.76
CA PRO A 196 -33.07 17.96 32.48
C PRO A 196 -33.93 16.86 31.87
N LYS A 197 -35.06 16.56 32.53
CA LYS A 197 -36.04 15.54 32.13
C LYS A 197 -36.80 15.84 30.83
N ASP A 198 -36.36 16.80 30.02
CA ASP A 198 -37.06 17.26 28.81
C ASP A 198 -36.09 17.53 27.63
N ALA A 199 -35.27 16.55 27.28
CA ALA A 199 -34.44 16.60 26.07
C ALA A 199 -34.69 15.44 25.10
N ASP A 200 -35.89 14.85 25.13
CA ASP A 200 -36.35 13.85 24.15
C ASP A 200 -36.98 14.49 22.89
N ARG A 201 -36.48 15.67 22.48
CA ARG A 201 -36.90 16.32 21.23
C ARG A 201 -35.71 16.78 20.40
N ARG A 202 -35.45 15.94 19.39
CA ARG A 202 -34.80 16.26 18.09
C ARG A 202 -33.38 16.81 18.18
N ILE A 203 -32.41 15.91 18.36
CA ILE A 203 -31.13 16.05 17.67
C ILE A 203 -31.36 15.55 16.24
N PRO A 204 -31.24 16.39 15.20
CA PRO A 204 -31.50 15.97 13.82
C PRO A 204 -30.52 14.86 13.39
N SER A 205 -31.00 13.99 12.52
CA SER A 205 -30.48 12.71 12.01
C SER A 205 -29.09 12.71 11.34
N GLY A 206 -28.17 13.59 11.73
CA GLY A 206 -26.79 13.62 11.24
C GLY A 206 -25.93 12.42 11.66
N TYR A 207 -26.33 11.71 12.72
CA TYR A 207 -25.62 10.53 13.27
C TYR A 207 -25.75 9.31 12.37
N ALA A 208 -26.96 8.96 11.92
CA ALA A 208 -27.17 7.88 10.96
C ALA A 208 -26.41 8.14 9.66
N GLY A 209 -26.36 9.40 9.20
CA GLY A 209 -25.61 9.79 8.00
C GLY A 209 -24.09 9.81 8.16
N ALA A 210 -23.56 10.02 9.36
CA ALA A 210 -22.12 9.97 9.64
C ALA A 210 -21.62 8.52 9.80
N GLU A 211 -22.43 7.69 10.46
CA GLU A 211 -22.23 6.25 10.63
C GLU A 211 -22.37 5.52 9.29
N ASP A 212 -23.36 5.88 8.48
CA ASP A 212 -23.44 5.46 7.08
C ASP A 212 -22.26 5.96 6.24
N ARG A 213 -21.74 7.16 6.50
CA ARG A 213 -20.57 7.69 5.77
C ARG A 213 -19.29 6.95 6.14
N LEU A 214 -19.17 6.50 7.39
CA LEU A 214 -18.08 5.68 7.91
C LEU A 214 -18.20 4.23 7.45
N ARG A 215 -19.38 3.62 7.52
CA ARG A 215 -19.69 2.32 6.91
C ARG A 215 -19.42 2.35 5.42
N ARG A 216 -19.92 3.36 4.69
CA ARG A 216 -19.60 3.55 3.28
C ARG A 216 -18.13 3.92 3.03
N ALA A 217 -17.40 4.50 3.99
CA ALA A 217 -15.97 4.77 3.86
C ALA A 217 -15.14 3.51 4.09
N TYR A 218 -15.59 2.65 4.99
CA TYR A 218 -15.04 1.33 5.28
C TYR A 218 -15.33 0.36 4.11
N GLU A 219 -16.58 0.32 3.62
CA GLU A 219 -16.98 -0.35 2.39
C GLU A 219 -16.22 0.23 1.18
N ARG A 220 -16.08 1.56 1.03
CA ARG A 220 -15.21 2.14 -0.03
C ARG A 220 -13.75 1.75 0.13
N ALA A 221 -13.19 1.73 1.34
CA ALA A 221 -11.81 1.35 1.58
C ALA A 221 -11.57 -0.16 1.35
N HIS A 222 -12.61 -0.98 1.46
CA HIS A 222 -12.54 -2.43 1.19
C HIS A 222 -13.00 -2.80 -0.23
N ASP A 223 -13.82 -1.97 -0.87
CA ASP A 223 -14.10 -1.96 -2.32
C ASP A 223 -12.96 -1.31 -3.11
N HIS A 224 -12.07 -0.54 -2.48
CA HIS A 224 -10.84 0.01 -3.07
C HIS A 224 -9.80 -1.08 -3.39
N ALA A 225 -10.02 -2.34 -2.98
CA ALA A 225 -9.38 -3.50 -3.59
C ALA A 225 -9.82 -3.72 -5.06
N ARG A 226 -10.77 -2.93 -5.57
CA ARG A 226 -11.26 -2.92 -6.97
C ARG A 226 -11.29 -1.52 -7.62
N GLY A 227 -10.56 -0.53 -7.13
CA GLY A 227 -10.53 0.77 -7.82
C GLY A 227 -9.45 1.75 -7.35
N ALA A 228 -8.49 2.03 -8.24
CA ALA A 228 -7.60 3.18 -8.30
C ALA A 228 -6.75 3.55 -7.06
N ALA A 229 -5.44 3.33 -7.21
CA ALA A 229 -4.39 3.99 -6.46
C ALA A 229 -4.40 5.51 -6.71
N SER A 230 -4.46 6.30 -5.65
CA SER A 230 -4.09 7.72 -5.66
C SER A 230 -2.67 7.88 -5.13
N SER A 231 -1.80 8.37 -5.99
CA SER A 231 -0.41 8.76 -5.75
C SER A 231 -0.31 9.91 -4.75
N GLY A 232 0.44 9.71 -3.67
CA GLY A 232 0.99 10.77 -2.84
C GLY A 232 2.51 10.67 -2.85
N SER A 233 3.17 11.28 -3.84
CA SER A 233 4.59 11.59 -3.77
C SER A 233 4.71 13.07 -3.45
N ALA A 234 5.01 13.39 -2.20
CA ALA A 234 5.39 14.74 -1.82
C ALA A 234 6.80 14.69 -1.20
N GLY A 235 7.69 15.45 -1.82
CA GLY A 235 8.87 16.02 -1.17
C GLY A 235 10.16 15.23 -1.30
N LEU A 236 10.91 15.49 -2.37
CA LEU A 236 12.32 15.89 -2.31
C LEU A 236 12.76 16.29 -3.74
N TRP A 237 13.68 17.25 -3.84
CA TRP A 237 14.28 17.83 -5.05
C TRP A 237 13.48 18.97 -5.70
N SER A 238 13.97 20.20 -5.50
CA SER A 238 13.57 21.36 -6.30
C SER A 238 13.95 21.13 -7.77
N THR A 239 13.09 21.59 -8.66
CA THR A 239 13.11 21.29 -10.09
C THR A 239 14.33 21.86 -10.84
N GLU A 240 15.00 22.89 -10.32
CA GLU A 240 16.14 23.52 -11.00
C GLU A 240 17.47 22.76 -10.84
N GLU A 241 17.75 22.15 -9.68
CA GLU A 241 18.98 21.37 -9.47
C GLU A 241 18.92 19.99 -10.15
N ALA A 242 17.72 19.40 -10.21
CA ALA A 242 17.48 18.16 -10.95
C ALA A 242 17.75 18.34 -12.45
N LEU A 243 17.29 19.46 -13.04
CA LEU A 243 17.45 19.77 -14.46
C LEU A 243 18.90 20.10 -14.86
N ALA A 244 19.71 20.64 -13.95
CA ALA A 244 21.14 20.90 -14.21
C ALA A 244 22.00 19.61 -14.21
N SER A 245 21.60 18.57 -13.48
CA SER A 245 22.41 17.36 -13.28
C SER A 245 22.27 16.28 -14.36
N VAL A 246 21.30 16.42 -15.28
CA VAL A 246 21.00 15.44 -16.35
C VAL A 246 22.09 15.39 -17.45
N ARG A 247 23.10 16.28 -17.42
CA ARG A 247 24.09 16.38 -18.51
C ARG A 247 25.26 15.39 -18.44
N ARG A 248 25.40 14.56 -17.40
CA ARG A 248 26.41 13.48 -17.34
C ARG A 248 25.88 12.29 -16.51
N GLY A 249 25.39 11.24 -17.17
CA GLY A 249 24.75 10.09 -16.51
C GLY A 249 25.63 9.31 -15.52
N ASP A 250 26.96 9.51 -15.53
CA ASP A 250 27.86 8.90 -14.54
C ASP A 250 27.65 9.55 -13.15
N ASP A 251 27.32 10.84 -13.10
CA ASP A 251 27.14 11.59 -11.85
C ASP A 251 25.84 11.19 -11.11
N GLU A 252 24.84 10.62 -11.79
CA GLU A 252 23.60 10.15 -11.15
C GLU A 252 23.80 8.79 -10.46
N LEU A 253 24.50 7.86 -11.12
CA LEU A 253 24.76 6.53 -10.55
C LEU A 253 25.66 6.63 -9.30
N HIS A 254 26.72 7.45 -9.37
CA HIS A 254 27.59 7.69 -8.22
C HIS A 254 26.79 8.29 -7.05
N ARG A 255 25.97 9.33 -7.29
CA ARG A 255 25.11 9.92 -6.23
C ARG A 255 24.16 8.91 -5.59
N LYS A 256 23.53 8.04 -6.38
CA LYS A 256 22.65 6.98 -5.85
C LYS A 256 23.43 5.96 -5.02
N THR A 257 24.61 5.59 -5.48
CA THR A 257 25.52 4.67 -4.79
C THR A 257 25.96 5.25 -3.45
N ASP A 258 26.41 6.51 -3.44
CA ASP A 258 26.79 7.24 -2.24
C ASP A 258 25.63 7.34 -1.25
N ALA A 259 24.41 7.66 -1.73
CA ALA A 259 23.23 7.73 -0.90
C ALA A 259 22.86 6.39 -0.25
N VAL A 260 23.03 5.27 -0.97
CA VAL A 260 22.86 3.92 -0.39
C VAL A 260 23.95 3.63 0.64
N HIS A 261 25.20 3.98 0.35
CA HIS A 261 26.30 3.83 1.30
C HIS A 261 26.10 4.64 2.58
N GLU A 262 25.56 5.85 2.49
CA GLU A 262 25.22 6.72 3.62
C GLU A 262 24.05 6.13 4.42
N LEU A 263 22.98 5.72 3.74
CA LEU A 263 21.82 5.08 4.38
C LEU A 263 22.20 3.84 5.19
N LEU A 264 23.16 3.05 4.68
CA LEU A 264 23.63 1.83 5.31
C LEU A 264 24.84 2.06 6.25
N ALA A 265 25.36 3.29 6.35
CA ALA A 265 26.52 3.62 7.18
C ALA A 265 26.37 3.21 8.67
N PRO A 266 25.19 3.34 9.32
CA PRO A 266 25.01 2.90 10.71
C PRO A 266 25.20 1.39 10.92
N LEU A 267 25.14 0.59 9.84
CA LEU A 267 25.30 -0.86 9.87
C LEU A 267 26.76 -1.30 9.68
N ARG A 268 27.69 -0.37 9.40
CA ARG A 268 29.13 -0.63 9.16
C ARG A 268 29.97 -0.94 10.41
N GLY A 269 29.35 -1.34 11.54
CA GLY A 269 30.09 -1.77 12.73
C GLY A 269 30.89 -3.06 12.53
N ALA A 270 31.72 -3.46 13.51
CA ALA A 270 32.58 -4.65 13.39
C ALA A 270 31.78 -5.95 13.11
N GLY A 271 32.09 -6.64 12.01
CA GLY A 271 31.48 -7.90 11.60
C GLY A 271 31.39 -8.06 10.07
N ASN A 272 30.86 -9.19 9.60
CA ASN A 272 30.77 -9.54 8.17
C ASN A 272 29.90 -8.57 7.35
N LEU A 273 28.97 -7.85 7.99
CA LEU A 273 28.09 -6.89 7.32
C LEU A 273 28.85 -5.65 6.84
N ALA A 274 29.85 -5.18 7.60
CA ALA A 274 30.69 -4.06 7.17
C ALA A 274 31.52 -4.42 5.92
N ALA A 275 32.07 -5.64 5.87
CA ALA A 275 32.80 -6.12 4.70
C ALA A 275 31.90 -6.27 3.46
N ALA A 276 30.66 -6.75 3.63
CA ALA A 276 29.69 -6.84 2.52
C ALA A 276 29.25 -5.46 1.98
N LEU A 277 29.23 -4.43 2.83
CA LEU A 277 28.92 -3.04 2.41
C LEU A 277 30.05 -2.39 1.61
N GLU A 278 31.28 -2.90 1.71
CA GLU A 278 32.43 -2.47 0.89
C GLU A 278 32.42 -3.11 -0.50
N THR A 279 31.69 -4.21 -0.67
CA THR A 279 31.61 -5.00 -1.93
C THR A 279 30.22 -4.95 -2.56
N LEU A 280 29.47 -3.86 -2.39
CA LEU A 280 28.15 -3.71 -3.02
C LEU A 280 28.28 -3.78 -4.54
N GLU A 281 27.63 -4.77 -5.13
CA GLU A 281 27.53 -4.91 -6.58
C GLU A 281 26.53 -3.89 -7.14
N ILE A 282 26.96 -3.14 -8.16
CA ILE A 282 26.14 -2.14 -8.84
C ILE A 282 25.82 -2.67 -10.23
N ARG A 283 24.52 -2.84 -10.53
CA ARG A 283 24.05 -3.25 -11.86
C ARG A 283 23.36 -2.09 -12.56
N GLU A 284 23.89 -1.71 -13.72
CA GLU A 284 23.43 -0.55 -14.47
C GLU A 284 22.23 -0.86 -15.37
N SER A 285 21.31 0.10 -15.47
CA SER A 285 20.27 0.10 -16.49
C SER A 285 20.82 0.68 -17.79
N PRO A 286 20.33 0.23 -18.97
CA PRO A 286 20.49 1.00 -20.20
C PRO A 286 20.02 2.44 -20.02
N ARG A 287 20.68 3.38 -20.72
CA ARG A 287 20.35 4.82 -20.67
C ARG A 287 19.06 5.16 -21.43
N GLU A 288 18.75 4.35 -22.41
CA GLU A 288 17.58 4.47 -23.29
C GLU A 288 16.85 3.12 -23.32
N HIS A 289 15.58 3.18 -23.71
CA HIS A 289 14.68 2.06 -23.96
C HIS A 289 14.50 1.11 -22.79
N PHE A 290 14.60 1.62 -21.57
CA PHE A 290 14.53 0.80 -20.36
C PHE A 290 13.13 0.77 -19.74
N ARG A 291 12.20 1.65 -20.12
CA ARG A 291 10.87 1.75 -19.48
C ARG A 291 9.79 1.04 -20.28
N ALA A 292 9.27 -0.05 -19.72
CA ALA A 292 8.25 -0.90 -20.33
C ALA A 292 6.80 -0.44 -20.09
N ARG A 293 6.59 0.59 -19.27
CA ARG A 293 5.25 1.11 -18.98
C ARG A 293 5.26 2.61 -18.74
N THR A 294 4.25 3.30 -19.26
CA THR A 294 4.07 4.74 -19.03
C THR A 294 2.61 5.15 -19.04
N ILE A 295 2.34 6.32 -18.48
CA ILE A 295 1.02 6.94 -18.47
C ILE A 295 1.18 8.31 -19.12
N VAL A 296 0.36 8.57 -20.13
CA VAL A 296 0.33 9.84 -20.85
C VAL A 296 -0.99 10.53 -20.54
N SER A 297 -0.93 11.66 -19.85
CA SER A 297 -2.12 12.43 -19.49
C SER A 297 -2.73 13.12 -20.72
N VAL A 298 -4.03 13.39 -20.72
CA VAL A 298 -4.71 14.12 -21.80
C VAL A 298 -5.35 15.38 -21.21
N GLY A 299 -5.10 16.53 -21.83
CA GLY A 299 -5.70 17.80 -21.43
C GLY A 299 -4.72 18.97 -21.44
N ALA A 300 -5.21 20.17 -21.13
CA ALA A 300 -4.44 21.41 -21.17
C ALA A 300 -3.14 21.33 -20.35
N SER A 301 -2.14 22.09 -20.80
CA SER A 301 -0.89 22.24 -20.08
C SER A 301 -1.15 22.88 -18.70
N PRO A 302 -0.55 22.35 -17.61
CA PRO A 302 -0.70 22.93 -16.29
C PRO A 302 -0.23 24.40 -16.27
N SER A 303 -0.93 25.27 -15.54
CA SER A 303 -0.39 26.61 -15.22
C SER A 303 0.89 26.44 -14.40
N GLU A 304 1.89 27.30 -14.64
CA GLU A 304 3.15 27.32 -13.88
C GLU A 304 2.86 27.23 -12.37
N GLY A 305 3.42 26.20 -11.72
CA GLY A 305 3.26 25.96 -10.27
C GLY A 305 2.15 24.98 -9.84
N SER A 306 1.49 24.26 -10.76
CA SER A 306 0.60 23.15 -10.37
C SER A 306 1.31 21.79 -10.36
N ASP A 307 1.07 21.01 -9.31
CA ASP A 307 1.67 19.70 -8.96
C ASP A 307 1.25 18.53 -9.91
N GLY A 308 1.11 18.80 -11.20
CA GLY A 308 0.47 17.91 -12.19
C GLY A 308 1.24 17.68 -13.49
N ALA A 309 2.51 18.09 -13.57
CA ALA A 309 3.35 17.89 -14.75
C ALA A 309 3.81 16.41 -14.85
N GLY A 310 2.89 15.50 -15.20
CA GLY A 310 3.23 14.10 -15.50
C GLY A 310 4.34 13.99 -16.56
N LEU A 311 4.94 12.79 -16.71
CA LEU A 311 6.11 12.60 -17.60
C LEU A 311 5.83 12.93 -19.07
N PHE A 312 4.62 12.61 -19.53
CA PHE A 312 4.16 12.83 -20.89
C PHE A 312 2.70 13.31 -20.86
N ARG A 313 2.33 14.16 -21.82
CA ARG A 313 0.98 14.71 -21.94
C ARG A 313 0.60 14.97 -23.40
N TYR A 314 -0.62 14.60 -23.79
CA TYR A 314 -1.22 15.07 -25.04
C TYR A 314 -2.00 16.37 -24.77
N VAL A 315 -1.60 17.44 -25.45
CA VAL A 315 -2.18 18.78 -25.34
C VAL A 315 -2.88 19.16 -26.66
N PRO A 316 -4.12 19.67 -26.63
CA PRO A 316 -4.77 20.17 -27.83
C PRO A 316 -4.07 21.42 -28.38
N ASP A 317 -3.73 21.43 -29.67
CA ASP A 317 -3.03 22.52 -30.35
C ASP A 317 -3.89 23.14 -31.47
N GLY A 318 -5.02 23.73 -31.08
CA GLY A 318 -5.99 24.31 -32.02
C GLY A 318 -6.52 23.31 -33.05
N ASP A 319 -7.48 23.73 -33.88
CA ASP A 319 -8.02 23.01 -35.06
C ASP A 319 -8.06 21.46 -34.99
N ARG A 320 -8.45 20.92 -33.82
CA ARG A 320 -8.50 19.49 -33.48
C ARG A 320 -7.16 18.74 -33.42
N SER A 321 -5.99 19.37 -33.58
CA SER A 321 -4.70 18.69 -33.49
C SER A 321 -4.26 18.44 -32.04
N MET A 322 -3.42 17.42 -31.81
CA MET A 322 -2.85 17.10 -30.49
C MET A 322 -1.32 17.06 -30.58
N THR A 323 -0.65 17.72 -29.63
CA THR A 323 0.80 17.72 -29.48
C THR A 323 1.21 16.93 -28.24
N LEU A 324 2.39 16.31 -28.28
CA LEU A 324 2.96 15.59 -27.14
C LEU A 324 3.94 16.50 -26.40
N GLU A 325 3.60 16.90 -25.18
CA GLU A 325 4.53 17.49 -24.22
C GLU A 325 5.24 16.38 -23.43
N ALA A 326 6.56 16.50 -23.26
CA ALA A 326 7.37 15.51 -22.57
C ALA A 326 8.37 16.17 -21.62
N ASN A 327 8.38 15.75 -20.36
CA ASN A 327 9.34 16.19 -19.33
C ASN A 327 10.60 15.32 -19.28
N ILE A 328 10.57 14.17 -19.96
CA ILE A 328 11.71 13.28 -20.15
C ILE A 328 11.77 12.85 -21.62
N SER A 329 12.94 12.42 -22.05
CA SER A 329 13.13 11.89 -23.40
C SER A 329 12.23 10.65 -23.63
N LYS A 330 11.59 10.60 -24.80
CA LYS A 330 10.78 9.44 -25.24
C LYS A 330 11.63 8.20 -25.49
N GLU A 331 12.93 8.40 -25.71
CA GLU A 331 13.92 7.35 -25.83
C GLU A 331 14.11 6.61 -24.52
N THR A 332 13.61 7.10 -23.37
CA THR A 332 13.55 6.29 -22.13
C THR A 332 12.57 5.12 -22.21
N LEU A 333 11.57 5.17 -23.09
CA LEU A 333 10.52 4.17 -23.26
C LEU A 333 10.97 3.07 -24.22
N LEU A 334 10.44 1.86 -24.06
CA LEU A 334 10.64 0.79 -25.03
C LEU A 334 10.30 1.25 -26.46
N PRO A 335 11.00 0.76 -27.50
CA PRO A 335 10.91 1.28 -28.86
C PRO A 335 9.48 1.32 -29.40
N GLN A 336 8.70 0.27 -29.18
CA GLN A 336 7.30 0.17 -29.60
C GLN A 336 6.39 1.17 -28.86
N ILE A 337 6.70 1.51 -27.60
CA ILE A 337 5.94 2.55 -26.87
C ILE A 337 6.31 3.92 -27.43
N SER A 338 7.61 4.20 -27.59
CA SER A 338 8.10 5.48 -28.12
C SER A 338 7.54 5.79 -29.51
N ALA A 339 7.45 4.77 -30.37
CA ALA A 339 6.86 4.85 -31.70
C ALA A 339 5.32 4.99 -31.69
N ALA A 340 4.63 4.43 -30.70
CA ALA A 340 3.18 4.56 -30.57
C ALA A 340 2.72 5.95 -30.11
N LEU A 341 3.58 6.71 -29.41
CA LEU A 341 3.22 8.05 -28.91
C LEU A 341 2.76 9.03 -30.01
N PRO A 342 3.53 9.29 -31.08
CA PRO A 342 3.09 10.19 -32.15
C PRO A 342 1.85 9.67 -32.89
N ALA A 343 1.76 8.35 -33.11
CA ALA A 343 0.59 7.74 -33.75
C ALA A 343 -0.69 7.99 -32.93
N ILE A 344 -0.63 7.88 -31.60
CA ILE A 344 -1.77 8.20 -30.74
C ILE A 344 -2.13 9.69 -30.81
N ALA A 345 -1.14 10.60 -30.87
CA ALA A 345 -1.41 12.03 -31.02
C ALA A 345 -2.16 12.34 -32.33
N GLU A 346 -1.72 11.74 -33.44
CA GLU A 346 -2.39 11.87 -34.75
C GLU A 346 -3.80 11.29 -34.73
N LEU A 347 -3.97 10.09 -34.16
CA LEU A 347 -5.28 9.45 -34.03
C LEU A 347 -6.25 10.28 -33.18
N LEU A 348 -5.77 10.81 -32.05
CA LEU A 348 -6.55 11.70 -31.17
C LEU A 348 -6.95 13.00 -31.88
N GLY A 349 -6.15 13.47 -32.84
CA GLY A 349 -6.42 14.69 -33.59
C GLY A 349 -7.34 14.53 -34.81
N SER A 350 -7.61 13.29 -35.22
CA SER A 350 -8.50 12.99 -36.36
C SER A 350 -9.98 13.24 -36.03
N SER A 351 -10.78 13.65 -37.02
CA SER A 351 -12.18 14.05 -36.81
C SER A 351 -13.13 12.92 -36.42
N GLU A 352 -12.85 11.67 -36.80
CA GLU A 352 -13.69 10.51 -36.46
C GLU A 352 -13.38 9.97 -35.06
N LEU A 353 -12.11 9.76 -34.72
CA LEU A 353 -11.70 9.21 -33.41
C LEU A 353 -11.71 10.27 -32.30
N GLY A 354 -11.45 11.54 -32.61
CA GLY A 354 -11.45 12.63 -31.64
C GLY A 354 -12.81 12.83 -30.95
N GLU A 355 -13.92 12.63 -31.67
CA GLU A 355 -15.26 12.68 -31.06
C GLU A 355 -15.54 11.49 -30.12
N MET A 356 -14.96 10.32 -30.43
CA MET A 356 -15.09 9.07 -29.67
C MET A 356 -14.19 9.04 -28.42
N LEU A 357 -13.25 9.98 -28.31
CA LEU A 357 -12.31 10.10 -27.19
C LEU A 357 -12.71 11.23 -26.22
N ARG A 358 -13.93 11.77 -26.34
CA ARG A 358 -14.53 12.67 -25.35
C ARG A 358 -14.55 12.02 -23.96
N GLY A 359 -13.98 12.74 -22.98
CA GLY A 359 -13.86 12.25 -21.60
C GLY A 359 -12.62 11.37 -21.34
N LEU A 360 -11.74 11.19 -22.32
CA LEU A 360 -10.43 10.55 -22.11
C LEU A 360 -9.60 11.38 -21.13
N ARG A 361 -9.00 10.71 -20.13
CA ARG A 361 -8.16 11.33 -19.10
C ARG A 361 -6.69 11.02 -19.28
N CYS A 362 -6.38 9.79 -19.65
CA CYS A 362 -5.01 9.38 -19.95
C CYS A 362 -4.99 8.14 -20.86
N VAL A 363 -3.85 7.93 -21.50
CA VAL A 363 -3.52 6.70 -22.23
C VAL A 363 -2.39 6.01 -21.49
N LYS A 364 -2.57 4.73 -21.16
CA LYS A 364 -1.59 3.91 -20.45
C LYS A 364 -0.98 2.91 -21.42
N PHE A 365 0.34 2.80 -21.42
CA PHE A 365 1.08 1.89 -22.29
C PHE A 365 1.79 0.84 -21.45
N HIS A 366 1.79 -0.39 -21.94
CA HIS A 366 2.51 -1.52 -21.35
C HIS A 366 3.07 -2.38 -22.47
N GLY A 367 4.40 -2.36 -22.62
CA GLY A 367 5.13 -3.16 -23.60
C GLY A 367 5.93 -4.28 -22.94
N THR A 368 6.37 -5.24 -23.74
CA THR A 368 7.33 -6.28 -23.33
C THR A 368 8.70 -6.03 -23.94
N LEU A 369 9.75 -6.44 -23.24
CA LEU A 369 11.12 -6.40 -23.77
C LEU A 369 11.35 -7.53 -24.76
N GLY A 370 10.91 -8.73 -24.42
CA GLY A 370 11.04 -9.90 -25.27
C GLY A 370 9.72 -10.35 -25.89
N GLY A 371 9.78 -11.54 -26.49
CA GLY A 371 8.79 -12.02 -27.44
C GLY A 371 9.23 -11.71 -28.88
N SER A 372 8.76 -12.50 -29.84
CA SER A 372 9.05 -12.28 -31.26
C SER A 372 7.75 -12.48 -32.06
N PRO A 373 7.02 -11.39 -32.37
CA PRO A 373 7.29 -9.99 -32.01
C PRO A 373 7.04 -9.71 -30.51
N PRO A 374 7.60 -8.61 -29.95
CA PRO A 374 7.23 -8.14 -28.62
C PRO A 374 5.77 -7.69 -28.59
N GLN A 375 5.18 -7.55 -27.40
CA GLN A 375 3.79 -7.18 -27.22
C GLN A 375 3.68 -5.72 -26.77
N LEU A 376 2.57 -5.08 -27.17
CA LEU A 376 2.20 -3.74 -26.76
C LEU A 376 0.71 -3.69 -26.44
N LEU A 377 0.37 -3.34 -25.20
CA LEU A 377 -1.00 -3.09 -24.78
C LEU A 377 -1.19 -1.58 -24.50
N VAL A 378 -2.17 -0.99 -25.17
CA VAL A 378 -2.52 0.43 -25.04
C VAL A 378 -3.92 0.58 -24.46
N CYS A 379 -4.04 1.18 -23.28
CA CYS A 379 -5.31 1.37 -22.60
C CYS A 379 -5.73 2.86 -22.57
N PHE A 380 -6.88 3.13 -23.15
CA PHE A 380 -7.57 4.42 -23.10
C PHE A 380 -8.41 4.50 -21.83
N VAL A 381 -8.09 5.44 -20.94
CA VAL A 381 -8.75 5.57 -19.64
C VAL A 381 -9.65 6.80 -19.62
N TYR A 382 -10.94 6.56 -19.44
CA TYR A 382 -11.99 7.56 -19.49
C TYR A 382 -12.46 7.97 -18.09
N GLY A 383 -12.91 9.22 -17.97
CA GLY A 383 -13.57 9.74 -16.78
C GLY A 383 -15.00 9.20 -16.62
N PRO A 384 -15.62 9.38 -15.44
CA PRO A 384 -16.97 8.87 -15.16
C PRO A 384 -18.07 9.51 -16.03
N GLU A 385 -17.80 10.67 -16.60
CA GLU A 385 -18.66 11.41 -17.52
C GLU A 385 -18.62 10.94 -18.98
N ALA A 386 -17.70 10.03 -19.34
CA ALA A 386 -17.52 9.60 -20.72
C ALA A 386 -18.61 8.61 -21.18
N ALA A 387 -18.81 8.55 -22.51
CA ALA A 387 -19.71 7.62 -23.19
C ALA A 387 -19.55 6.16 -22.71
N PRO A 388 -20.57 5.30 -22.85
CA PRO A 388 -20.41 3.88 -22.53
C PRO A 388 -19.24 3.29 -23.31
N LEU A 389 -18.47 2.39 -22.68
CA LEU A 389 -17.37 1.66 -23.34
C LEU A 389 -17.86 0.86 -24.57
N GLU A 390 -19.16 0.65 -24.68
CA GLU A 390 -19.88 0.15 -25.84
C GLU A 390 -19.86 1.20 -26.96
N GLY A 391 -19.12 0.90 -28.04
CA GLY A 391 -18.90 1.81 -29.16
C GLY A 391 -17.47 2.34 -29.30
N CYS A 392 -16.57 2.10 -28.33
CA CYS A 392 -15.15 2.40 -28.51
C CYS A 392 -14.56 1.51 -29.62
N PRO A 393 -13.92 2.07 -30.67
CA PRO A 393 -13.49 1.33 -31.86
C PRO A 393 -12.12 0.70 -31.61
N LEU A 394 -12.04 -0.16 -30.59
CA LEU A 394 -10.79 -0.74 -30.12
C LEU A 394 -10.06 -1.51 -31.22
N ASP A 395 -10.79 -2.20 -32.10
CA ASP A 395 -10.20 -2.96 -33.20
C ASP A 395 -9.59 -2.05 -34.29
N GLU A 396 -10.27 -0.96 -34.64
CA GLU A 396 -9.75 0.05 -35.58
C GLU A 396 -8.53 0.74 -34.99
N LEU A 397 -8.59 1.16 -33.71
CA LEU A 397 -7.44 1.74 -33.00
C LEU A 397 -6.25 0.77 -32.98
N ARG A 398 -6.50 -0.52 -32.75
CA ARG A 398 -5.47 -1.56 -32.75
C ARG A 398 -4.84 -1.70 -34.14
N ALA A 399 -5.66 -1.75 -35.19
CA ALA A 399 -5.20 -1.86 -36.57
C ALA A 399 -4.37 -0.64 -36.99
N SER A 400 -4.86 0.59 -36.72
CA SER A 400 -4.13 1.82 -37.04
C SER A 400 -2.80 1.93 -36.28
N LEU A 401 -2.76 1.50 -35.01
CA LEU A 401 -1.50 1.48 -34.25
C LEU A 401 -0.52 0.45 -34.81
N ALA A 402 -0.99 -0.75 -35.16
CA ALA A 402 -0.14 -1.76 -35.76
C ALA A 402 0.44 -1.29 -37.12
N GLU A 403 -0.37 -0.63 -37.94
CA GLU A 403 0.07 -0.02 -39.20
C GLU A 403 1.10 1.09 -38.98
N ALA A 404 0.83 2.02 -38.04
CA ALA A 404 1.73 3.11 -37.72
C ALA A 404 3.09 2.62 -37.20
N LEU A 405 3.10 1.59 -36.35
CA LEU A 405 4.34 0.95 -35.90
C LEU A 405 5.10 0.30 -37.06
N SER A 406 4.40 -0.43 -37.94
CA SER A 406 5.01 -1.05 -39.11
C SER A 406 5.60 -0.01 -40.07
N ALA A 407 4.95 1.14 -40.24
CA ALA A 407 5.41 2.22 -41.13
C ALA A 407 6.75 2.82 -40.69
N VAL A 408 7.05 2.79 -39.38
CA VAL A 408 8.34 3.22 -38.81
C VAL A 408 9.30 2.06 -38.53
N GLY A 409 9.03 0.88 -39.09
CA GLY A 409 9.88 -0.31 -38.97
C GLY A 409 9.86 -0.98 -37.59
N GLN A 410 8.86 -0.67 -36.74
CA GLN A 410 8.68 -1.31 -35.44
C GLN A 410 7.71 -2.49 -35.55
N THR A 411 8.05 -3.60 -34.90
CA THR A 411 7.19 -4.79 -34.86
C THR A 411 6.68 -5.00 -33.45
N ALA A 412 5.35 -5.11 -33.30
CA ALA A 412 4.72 -5.47 -32.03
C ALA A 412 3.36 -6.14 -32.24
N GLU A 413 3.03 -7.11 -31.41
CA GLU A 413 1.66 -7.62 -31.24
C GLU A 413 0.87 -6.59 -30.42
N VAL A 414 -0.02 -5.84 -31.08
CA VAL A 414 -0.79 -4.76 -30.45
C VAL A 414 -2.12 -5.28 -29.91
N ALA A 415 -2.40 -4.96 -28.65
CA ALA A 415 -3.72 -5.05 -28.04
C ALA A 415 -4.17 -3.67 -27.56
N THR A 416 -5.47 -3.40 -27.62
CA THR A 416 -6.06 -2.14 -27.16
C THR A 416 -7.08 -2.40 -26.06
N MET A 417 -7.19 -1.46 -25.13
CA MET A 417 -8.15 -1.52 -24.04
C MET A 417 -8.84 -0.18 -23.84
N ALA A 418 -10.10 -0.22 -23.42
CA ALA A 418 -10.79 0.95 -22.90
C ALA A 418 -11.24 0.66 -21.46
N SER A 419 -11.00 1.60 -20.56
CA SER A 419 -11.33 1.46 -19.15
C SER A 419 -12.02 2.72 -18.64
N ALA A 420 -13.13 2.54 -17.93
CA ALA A 420 -13.86 3.58 -17.22
C ALA A 420 -14.18 3.06 -15.81
N LYS A 421 -14.75 3.90 -14.94
CA LYS A 421 -15.03 3.51 -13.55
C LYS A 421 -15.87 2.22 -13.49
N GLY A 422 -15.25 1.13 -13.02
CA GLY A 422 -15.90 -0.16 -12.79
C GLY A 422 -16.08 -1.06 -14.02
N ALA A 423 -15.61 -0.64 -15.21
CA ALA A 423 -15.75 -1.42 -16.44
C ALA A 423 -14.48 -1.34 -17.30
N SER A 424 -14.15 -2.41 -18.00
CA SER A 424 -13.02 -2.44 -18.94
C SER A 424 -13.33 -3.40 -20.08
N ARG A 425 -12.85 -3.07 -21.27
CA ARG A 425 -12.94 -3.90 -22.48
C ARG A 425 -11.58 -3.94 -23.15
N CYS A 426 -11.26 -5.06 -23.78
CA CYS A 426 -10.02 -5.26 -24.53
C CYS A 426 -10.32 -5.81 -25.92
N CYS A 427 -9.42 -5.52 -26.86
CA CYS A 427 -9.37 -6.10 -28.18
C CYS A 427 -7.94 -6.59 -28.43
N PRO A 428 -7.72 -7.90 -28.66
CA PRO A 428 -8.71 -9.00 -28.66
C PRO A 428 -9.42 -9.19 -27.31
N GLU A 429 -10.61 -9.80 -27.33
CA GLU A 429 -11.37 -10.08 -26.10
C GLU A 429 -10.57 -10.99 -25.16
N GLY A 430 -10.57 -10.68 -23.86
CA GLY A 430 -9.78 -11.37 -22.84
C GLY A 430 -8.29 -11.07 -22.86
N ARG A 431 -7.79 -10.22 -23.76
CA ARG A 431 -6.37 -9.82 -23.81
C ARG A 431 -6.09 -8.59 -22.95
N ASP A 432 -6.35 -8.70 -21.65
CA ASP A 432 -6.08 -7.67 -20.64
C ASP A 432 -4.71 -7.83 -19.95
N PHE A 433 -3.74 -8.38 -20.68
CA PHE A 433 -2.40 -8.70 -20.20
C PHE A 433 -1.39 -8.68 -21.36
N VAL A 434 -0.11 -8.65 -21.00
CA VAL A 434 1.00 -9.02 -21.90
C VAL A 434 1.73 -10.25 -21.36
N ASP A 435 2.23 -11.11 -22.24
CA ASP A 435 3.12 -12.21 -21.88
C ASP A 435 4.56 -11.76 -22.12
N GLU A 436 5.29 -11.52 -21.05
CA GLU A 436 6.70 -11.11 -21.11
C GLU A 436 7.61 -12.33 -21.27
N VAL A 437 8.67 -12.17 -22.06
CA VAL A 437 9.73 -13.17 -22.20
C VAL A 437 11.06 -12.51 -21.89
N LEU A 438 11.72 -12.94 -20.82
CA LEU A 438 13.02 -12.41 -20.42
C LEU A 438 14.08 -13.49 -20.55
N GLU A 439 15.14 -13.23 -21.31
CA GLU A 439 16.30 -14.13 -21.37
C GLU A 439 17.15 -13.94 -20.12
N ILE A 440 17.14 -14.94 -19.24
CA ILE A 440 17.89 -14.89 -17.98
C ILE A 440 19.22 -15.62 -18.16
N PRO A 441 20.38 -14.95 -18.00
CA PRO A 441 21.69 -15.59 -18.09
C PRO A 441 21.81 -16.83 -17.19
N GLY A 442 22.35 -17.92 -17.73
CA GLY A 442 22.51 -19.18 -17.00
C GLY A 442 21.21 -19.89 -16.62
N ARG A 443 20.05 -19.43 -17.12
CA ARG A 443 18.74 -20.08 -16.91
C ARG A 443 17.95 -20.26 -18.22
N GLY A 444 18.03 -19.32 -19.14
CA GLY A 444 17.25 -19.29 -20.39
C GLY A 444 15.96 -18.48 -20.26
N ALA A 445 15.07 -18.64 -21.25
CA ALA A 445 13.84 -17.87 -21.36
C ALA A 445 12.91 -18.04 -20.13
N LEU A 446 12.61 -16.94 -19.47
CA LEU A 446 11.53 -16.82 -18.50
C LEU A 446 10.30 -16.26 -19.20
N ARG A 447 9.21 -17.03 -19.26
CA ARG A 447 7.92 -16.54 -19.72
C ARG A 447 6.97 -16.36 -18.53
N TYR A 448 6.35 -15.19 -18.42
CA TYR A 448 5.32 -14.94 -17.40
C TYR A 448 4.32 -13.89 -17.85
N ARG A 449 3.10 -13.97 -17.32
CA ARG A 449 2.02 -13.06 -17.66
C ARG A 449 2.05 -11.82 -16.77
N GLN A 450 1.86 -10.66 -17.38
CA GLN A 450 1.71 -9.38 -16.69
C GLN A 450 0.30 -8.84 -16.95
N PRO A 451 -0.65 -9.04 -16.01
CA PRO A 451 -1.98 -8.45 -16.13
C PRO A 451 -1.90 -6.93 -16.13
N PHE A 452 -2.68 -6.32 -17.02
CA PHE A 452 -2.68 -4.88 -17.18
C PHE A 452 -3.19 -4.18 -15.91
N GLY A 453 -2.58 -3.05 -15.57
CA GLY A 453 -2.92 -2.30 -14.35
C GLY A 453 -2.42 -2.93 -13.05
N GLN A 454 -1.86 -4.14 -13.09
CA GLN A 454 -1.19 -4.75 -11.94
C GLN A 454 0.30 -4.38 -11.92
N PHE A 455 0.97 -4.69 -10.82
CA PHE A 455 2.39 -4.42 -10.67
C PHE A 455 3.21 -5.35 -11.57
N SER A 456 4.18 -4.75 -12.28
CA SER A 456 5.27 -5.40 -12.97
C SER A 456 6.48 -4.46 -12.90
N ASN A 457 7.70 -4.99 -12.91
CA ASN A 457 8.90 -4.15 -12.89
C ASN A 457 8.88 -3.24 -14.13
N PRO A 458 8.91 -1.90 -13.98
CA PRO A 458 8.87 -0.99 -15.12
C PRO A 458 10.14 -1.04 -15.97
N ASN A 459 11.22 -1.63 -15.46
CA ASN A 459 12.49 -1.81 -16.16
C ASN A 459 12.84 -3.29 -16.33
N PRO A 460 12.53 -3.89 -17.49
CA PRO A 460 12.76 -5.32 -17.73
C PRO A 460 14.26 -5.68 -17.77
N HIS A 461 15.16 -4.76 -18.10
CA HIS A 461 16.61 -5.01 -18.04
C HIS A 461 17.09 -5.18 -16.60
N ILE A 462 16.60 -4.34 -15.69
CA ILE A 462 16.88 -4.50 -14.26
C ILE A 462 16.16 -5.74 -13.70
N ALA A 463 14.98 -6.10 -14.21
CA ALA A 463 14.34 -7.37 -13.83
C ALA A 463 15.22 -8.59 -14.19
N ILE A 464 15.83 -8.59 -15.38
CA ILE A 464 16.81 -9.63 -15.78
C ILE A 464 18.02 -9.61 -14.84
N ALA A 465 18.60 -8.44 -14.60
CA ALA A 465 19.76 -8.26 -13.74
C ALA A 465 19.51 -8.77 -12.31
N THR A 466 18.34 -8.46 -11.73
CA THR A 466 17.94 -8.96 -10.40
C THR A 466 17.71 -10.47 -10.41
N ALA A 467 17.07 -11.01 -11.45
CA ALA A 467 16.81 -12.44 -11.58
C ALA A 467 18.10 -13.26 -11.68
N GLU A 468 19.07 -12.79 -12.48
CA GLU A 468 20.40 -13.38 -12.58
C GLU A 468 21.12 -13.35 -11.23
N TRP A 469 21.16 -12.18 -10.57
CA TRP A 469 21.81 -12.01 -9.28
C TRP A 469 21.22 -12.95 -8.21
N LEU A 470 19.89 -13.00 -8.08
CA LEU A 470 19.23 -13.90 -7.13
C LEU A 470 19.55 -15.37 -7.41
N ALA A 471 19.54 -15.76 -8.69
CA ALA A 471 19.83 -17.14 -9.07
C ALA A 471 21.29 -17.52 -8.79
N ASP A 472 22.23 -16.58 -8.95
CA ASP A 472 23.65 -16.79 -8.62
C ASP A 472 23.84 -16.96 -7.11
N ILE A 473 23.35 -16.02 -6.30
CA ILE A 473 23.42 -16.08 -4.83
C ILE A 473 22.84 -17.39 -4.28
N VAL A 474 21.69 -17.83 -4.80
CA VAL A 474 21.09 -19.09 -4.34
C VAL A 474 21.98 -20.29 -4.68
N ARG A 475 22.61 -20.31 -5.86
CA ARG A 475 23.49 -21.40 -6.28
C ARG A 475 24.78 -21.43 -5.48
N THR A 476 25.37 -20.27 -5.20
CA THR A 476 26.66 -20.19 -4.49
C THR A 476 26.50 -20.38 -2.98
N GLU A 477 25.45 -19.82 -2.38
CA GLU A 477 25.33 -19.75 -0.92
C GLU A 477 24.43 -20.84 -0.30
N LEU A 478 23.42 -21.34 -1.03
CA LEU A 478 22.37 -22.19 -0.43
C LEU A 478 22.36 -23.65 -0.89
N GLY A 479 23.08 -24.01 -1.96
CA GLY A 479 23.34 -25.41 -2.33
C GLY A 479 22.12 -26.28 -2.72
N GLY A 480 20.94 -25.68 -2.93
CA GLY A 480 19.77 -26.32 -3.56
C GLY A 480 19.00 -27.37 -2.73
N THR A 481 19.32 -27.54 -1.44
CA THR A 481 18.65 -28.54 -0.57
C THR A 481 17.55 -27.96 0.33
N THR A 482 17.29 -26.65 0.23
CA THR A 482 16.33 -25.93 1.08
C THR A 482 15.01 -25.68 0.36
N ASP A 483 14.01 -25.24 1.12
CA ASP A 483 12.72 -24.78 0.59
C ASP A 483 12.69 -23.23 0.59
N LEU A 484 11.92 -22.64 -0.33
CA LEU A 484 11.75 -21.19 -0.48
C LEU A 484 10.37 -20.75 0.00
N LEU A 485 10.34 -19.69 0.81
CA LEU A 485 9.14 -18.89 1.07
C LEU A 485 9.31 -17.52 0.42
N GLU A 486 8.44 -17.19 -0.53
CA GLU A 486 8.37 -15.86 -1.13
C GLU A 486 7.09 -15.15 -0.72
N LEU A 487 7.23 -13.94 -0.17
CA LEU A 487 6.12 -13.09 0.25
C LEU A 487 5.92 -11.97 -0.78
N TYR A 488 4.66 -11.64 -1.07
CA TYR A 488 4.29 -10.62 -2.07
C TYR A 488 4.88 -10.97 -3.44
N CYS A 489 4.71 -12.22 -3.86
CA CYS A 489 5.37 -12.74 -5.07
C CYS A 489 4.82 -12.14 -6.38
N GLY A 490 3.73 -11.37 -6.33
CA GLY A 490 3.13 -10.74 -7.50
C GLY A 490 2.74 -11.79 -8.55
N ALA A 491 3.10 -11.53 -9.82
CA ALA A 491 2.90 -12.49 -10.92
C ALA A 491 3.99 -13.58 -10.96
N GLY A 492 4.73 -13.78 -9.87
CA GLY A 492 5.72 -14.85 -9.74
C GLY A 492 7.03 -14.62 -10.49
N SER A 493 7.41 -13.38 -10.79
CA SER A 493 8.61 -13.11 -11.61
C SER A 493 9.89 -13.68 -10.99
N HIS A 494 10.09 -13.57 -9.67
CA HIS A 494 11.21 -14.21 -8.99
C HIS A 494 10.91 -15.68 -8.66
N THR A 495 9.68 -16.00 -8.26
CA THR A 495 9.25 -17.38 -7.96
C THR A 495 9.61 -18.32 -9.08
N LEU A 496 9.24 -17.97 -10.32
CA LEU A 496 9.49 -18.78 -11.49
C LEU A 496 11.00 -18.91 -11.76
N VAL A 497 11.77 -17.84 -11.52
CA VAL A 497 13.23 -17.84 -11.69
C VAL A 497 13.88 -18.83 -10.73
N LEU A 498 13.49 -18.76 -9.46
CA LEU A 498 14.15 -19.44 -8.35
C LEU A 498 13.64 -20.85 -8.11
N ALA A 499 12.40 -21.18 -8.48
CA ALA A 499 11.79 -22.47 -8.19
C ALA A 499 12.62 -23.71 -8.57
N PRO A 500 13.35 -23.73 -9.71
CA PRO A 500 14.20 -24.87 -10.06
C PRO A 500 15.41 -25.06 -9.11
N LEU A 501 15.74 -24.07 -8.30
CA LEU A 501 16.88 -24.07 -7.38
C LEU A 501 16.50 -24.51 -5.96
N PHE A 502 15.23 -24.77 -5.68
CA PHE A 502 14.73 -25.17 -4.37
C PHE A 502 13.93 -26.47 -4.45
N ARG A 503 13.88 -27.20 -3.33
CA ARG A 503 13.12 -28.45 -3.22
C ARG A 503 11.61 -28.20 -3.26
N HIS A 504 11.14 -27.24 -2.46
CA HIS A 504 9.77 -26.75 -2.47
C HIS A 504 9.72 -25.23 -2.48
N VAL A 505 8.66 -24.66 -3.06
CA VAL A 505 8.42 -23.20 -3.02
C VAL A 505 7.00 -22.91 -2.56
N LEU A 506 6.88 -22.09 -1.53
CA LEU A 506 5.64 -21.48 -1.09
C LEU A 506 5.67 -19.99 -1.47
N ALA A 507 4.82 -19.59 -2.40
CA ALA A 507 4.75 -18.20 -2.87
C ALA A 507 3.39 -17.60 -2.48
N VAL A 508 3.41 -16.46 -1.79
CA VAL A 508 2.23 -15.84 -1.19
C VAL A 508 1.93 -14.50 -1.86
N GLU A 509 0.70 -14.35 -2.36
CA GLU A 509 0.22 -13.11 -2.99
C GLU A 509 -1.25 -12.86 -2.63
N ILE A 510 -1.61 -11.63 -2.26
CA ILE A 510 -2.97 -11.27 -1.83
C ILE A 510 -3.91 -11.04 -3.02
N ASN A 511 -3.38 -10.62 -4.17
CA ASN A 511 -4.16 -10.28 -5.33
C ASN A 511 -4.40 -11.51 -6.23
N ARG A 512 -5.68 -11.93 -6.32
CA ARG A 512 -6.09 -13.09 -7.14
C ARG A 512 -5.70 -13.01 -8.61
N HIS A 513 -5.63 -11.81 -9.18
CA HIS A 513 -5.28 -11.63 -10.59
C HIS A 513 -3.79 -11.91 -10.81
N LEU A 514 -2.95 -11.52 -9.84
CA LEU A 514 -1.53 -11.81 -9.84
C LEU A 514 -1.26 -13.29 -9.54
N VAL A 515 -1.99 -13.91 -8.60
CA VAL A 515 -1.93 -15.36 -8.35
C VAL A 515 -2.28 -16.16 -9.60
N THR A 516 -3.33 -15.77 -10.33
CA THR A 516 -3.73 -16.43 -11.57
C THR A 516 -2.65 -16.27 -12.65
N ALA A 517 -2.04 -15.09 -12.75
CA ALA A 517 -0.97 -14.81 -13.71
C ALA A 517 0.35 -15.52 -13.39
N ALA A 518 0.59 -15.82 -12.12
CA ALA A 518 1.78 -16.55 -11.66
C ALA A 518 1.72 -18.05 -11.98
N GLN A 519 0.55 -18.58 -12.35
CA GLN A 519 0.43 -19.96 -12.79
C GLN A 519 1.20 -20.18 -14.11
N PRO A 520 1.87 -21.34 -14.28
CA PRO A 520 2.65 -21.63 -15.48
C PRO A 520 1.82 -21.51 -16.76
N LEU A 521 2.41 -20.93 -17.81
CA LEU A 521 1.78 -20.79 -19.12
C LEU A 521 2.06 -22.04 -19.99
N GLY A 522 1.02 -22.78 -20.36
CA GLY A 522 1.10 -23.86 -21.36
C GLY A 522 1.79 -25.17 -20.88
N ASN A 523 2.23 -25.98 -21.86
CA ASN A 523 3.00 -27.23 -21.62
C ASN A 523 4.46 -26.99 -21.22
N ASP A 524 4.89 -25.73 -21.17
CA ASP A 524 6.15 -25.30 -20.56
C ASP A 524 6.02 -25.34 -19.03
N ALA A 525 5.44 -26.40 -18.45
CA ALA A 525 5.55 -26.72 -17.05
C ALA A 525 6.96 -27.28 -16.86
N PRO A 526 7.96 -26.44 -16.52
CA PRO A 526 9.27 -26.99 -16.39
C PRO A 526 9.26 -27.66 -15.00
N PHE A 527 9.75 -28.90 -14.94
CA PHE A 527 10.08 -29.58 -13.70
C PHE A 527 8.92 -30.28 -12.96
N GLN A 528 8.76 -31.56 -13.27
CA GLN A 528 8.16 -32.60 -12.41
C GLN A 528 8.87 -32.78 -11.04
N ARG A 529 9.88 -31.95 -10.67
CA ARG A 529 10.71 -32.12 -9.46
C ARG A 529 10.46 -31.11 -8.34
N SER A 530 9.88 -29.94 -8.62
CA SER A 530 9.65 -28.90 -7.61
C SER A 530 8.16 -28.56 -7.57
N SER A 531 7.44 -29.06 -6.57
CA SER A 531 6.05 -28.64 -6.35
C SER A 531 6.07 -27.22 -5.78
N TYR A 532 5.60 -26.24 -6.56
CA TYR A 532 5.36 -24.87 -6.08
C TYR A 532 3.86 -24.62 -5.90
N VAL A 533 3.51 -23.93 -4.81
CA VAL A 533 2.13 -23.57 -4.48
C VAL A 533 2.04 -22.06 -4.38
N PHE A 534 1.23 -21.48 -5.27
CA PHE A 534 0.79 -20.10 -5.13
C PHE A 534 -0.41 -20.06 -4.19
N VAL A 535 -0.23 -19.40 -3.05
CA VAL A 535 -1.29 -19.24 -2.06
C VAL A 535 -1.82 -17.82 -2.17
N LEU A 536 -3.13 -17.72 -2.42
CA LEU A 536 -3.83 -16.46 -2.23
C LEU A 536 -3.75 -16.10 -0.75
N GLY A 537 -3.19 -14.94 -0.45
CA GLY A 537 -3.04 -14.39 0.88
C GLY A 537 -4.37 -13.96 1.50
N PHE A 538 -5.29 -14.91 1.69
CA PHE A 538 -6.26 -15.05 2.77
C PHE A 538 -6.64 -16.53 2.74
N VAL A 539 -6.29 -17.27 3.80
CA VAL A 539 -6.68 -18.68 3.92
C VAL A 539 -8.20 -18.76 4.05
N ASP A 540 -8.87 -19.06 2.95
CA ASP A 540 -10.16 -19.75 2.95
C ASP A 540 -10.02 -20.96 2.02
N TYR A 541 -9.94 -22.15 2.62
CA TYR A 541 -10.38 -23.36 1.97
C TYR A 541 -11.24 -24.12 2.97
N SER A 542 -12.53 -23.93 2.81
CA SER A 542 -13.49 -25.03 2.83
C SER A 542 -13.05 -26.14 1.83
N ILE A 543 -12.03 -26.92 2.16
CA ILE A 543 -11.81 -28.25 1.56
C ILE A 543 -12.48 -29.24 2.50
N LYS A 544 -13.59 -29.84 2.03
CA LYS A 544 -14.13 -31.04 2.65
C LYS A 544 -13.02 -32.09 2.75
N PRO A 545 -12.89 -32.82 3.88
CA PRO A 545 -11.90 -33.87 4.02
C PRO A 545 -12.31 -35.06 3.14
N SER A 546 -11.79 -35.13 1.92
CA SER A 546 -11.75 -36.37 1.15
C SER A 546 -10.52 -36.40 0.24
N GLY A 547 -9.44 -36.98 0.77
CA GLY A 547 -8.49 -37.80 0.00
C GLY A 547 -7.40 -37.07 -0.77
N ILE A 548 -6.32 -36.66 -0.09
CA ILE A 548 -4.97 -36.80 -0.65
C ILE A 548 -4.25 -37.83 0.22
N THR A 549 -4.24 -39.08 -0.23
CA THR A 549 -3.48 -40.17 0.39
C THR A 549 -2.06 -40.15 -0.16
N TRP A 550 -1.10 -39.80 0.70
CA TRP A 550 0.33 -39.99 0.43
C TRP A 550 0.65 -41.48 0.53
N GLN A 551 0.96 -42.14 -0.58
CA GLN A 551 1.67 -43.42 -0.53
C GLN A 551 3.18 -43.16 -0.48
N PRO A 552 3.90 -43.70 0.52
CA PRO A 552 5.34 -43.68 0.50
C PRO A 552 5.84 -44.73 -0.51
N MET A 553 6.65 -44.33 -1.48
CA MET A 553 7.39 -45.28 -2.31
C MET A 553 8.54 -45.87 -1.50
N ALA A 554 8.58 -47.21 -1.45
CA ALA A 554 9.75 -48.00 -1.11
C ALA A 554 10.69 -48.13 -2.31
#